data_AF-A0A4Y2LPF1-F1
#
_entry.id   AF-A0A4Y2LPF1-F1
#
_cell.length_a   1.000
_cell.length_b   1.000
_cell.length_c   1.000
_cell.angle_alpha   90.00
_cell.angle_beta   90.00
_cell.angle_gamma   90.00
#
_symmetry.space_group_name_H-M   'P 1'
#
loop_
_entity.id
_entity.type
_entity.pdbx_description
1 polymer ?
#
loop_
_entity_poly.entity_id
_entity_poly.type
_entity_poly.pdbx_seq_one_letter_code
_entity_poly.pdbx_strand_id
1 'polypeptide(L)'
;MLHEESMVAFFSPCCPACQQLEPLWKEFAEWSKDLGIKVGNIDVTTSPSLSVRFMITEVPKIFHVKDGVFRQYRGARDKKSFISFVEEKKWKSIDPVPRWKSPQSYLMTAVAFVFKLPMFLKSMYNTLMEDVIPAVGCY
;
A
#
# COMPACT_ATOMS: atom_id res chain seq x y z
N MET A 1 -8.43 2.51 16.98
CA MET A 1 -8.28 1.03 16.96
C MET A 1 -8.99 0.52 15.71
N LEU A 2 -8.28 -0.21 14.82
CA LEU A 2 -8.85 -0.76 13.57
C LEU A 2 -9.64 -2.05 13.89
N HIS A 3 -10.87 -1.91 14.40
CA HIS A 3 -11.81 -3.03 14.55
C HIS A 3 -12.64 -3.29 13.29
N GLU A 4 -12.35 -2.58 12.20
CA GLU A 4 -13.12 -2.63 10.96
C GLU A 4 -12.37 -3.44 9.90
N GLU A 5 -13.12 -4.26 9.17
CA GLU A 5 -12.63 -5.04 8.04
C GLU A 5 -12.37 -4.12 6.85
N SER A 6 -11.18 -4.21 6.25
CA SER A 6 -10.75 -3.34 5.17
C SER A 6 -9.99 -4.10 4.10
N MET A 7 -10.10 -3.65 2.86
CA MET A 7 -9.28 -4.09 1.74
C MET A 7 -8.45 -2.92 1.21
N VAL A 8 -7.15 -3.15 1.03
CA VAL A 8 -6.20 -2.11 0.60
C VAL A 8 -5.43 -2.61 -0.62
N ALA A 9 -5.47 -1.85 -1.71
CA ALA A 9 -4.68 -2.11 -2.91
C ALA A 9 -3.50 -1.15 -3.01
N PHE A 10 -2.30 -1.69 -3.22
CA PHE A 10 -1.10 -0.94 -3.56
C PHE A 10 -0.95 -0.91 -5.09
N PHE A 11 -0.88 0.28 -5.65
CA PHE A 11 -0.83 0.52 -7.10
C PHE A 11 0.24 1.55 -7.47
N SER A 12 0.52 1.66 -8.77
CA SER A 12 1.40 2.68 -9.35
C SER A 12 0.80 3.19 -10.67
N PRO A 13 0.83 4.52 -10.96
CA PRO A 13 0.23 5.09 -12.16
C PRO A 13 0.88 4.64 -13.48
N CYS A 14 2.16 4.26 -13.43
CA CYS A 14 2.92 3.83 -14.62
C CYS A 14 2.79 2.33 -14.92
N CYS A 15 2.01 1.57 -14.15
CA CYS A 15 1.91 0.11 -14.31
C CYS A 15 0.68 -0.29 -15.15
N PRO A 16 0.84 -0.93 -16.32
CA PRO A 16 -0.28 -1.35 -17.17
C PRO A 16 -1.27 -2.29 -16.46
N ALA A 17 -0.78 -3.19 -15.62
CA ALA A 17 -1.62 -4.11 -14.84
C ALA A 17 -2.43 -3.39 -13.75
N CYS A 18 -1.93 -2.26 -13.22
CA CYS A 18 -2.67 -1.44 -12.26
C CYS A 18 -3.81 -0.68 -12.96
N GLN A 19 -3.58 -0.17 -14.17
CA GLN A 19 -4.59 0.55 -14.96
C GLN A 19 -5.79 -0.35 -15.31
N GLN A 20 -5.54 -1.64 -15.59
CA GLN A 20 -6.62 -2.61 -15.82
C GLN A 20 -7.44 -2.92 -14.56
N LEU A 21 -6.79 -2.89 -13.38
CA LEU A 21 -7.44 -3.16 -12.09
C LEU A 21 -8.26 -1.95 -11.60
N GLU A 22 -7.84 -0.73 -11.92
CA GLU A 22 -8.45 0.51 -11.45
C GLU A 22 -9.98 0.58 -11.61
N PRO A 23 -10.58 0.33 -12.79
CA PRO A 23 -12.04 0.37 -12.94
C PRO A 23 -12.74 -0.70 -12.09
N LEU A 24 -12.19 -1.92 -12.04
CA LEU A 24 -12.75 -3.04 -11.26
C LEU A 24 -12.68 -2.75 -9.76
N TRP A 25 -11.60 -2.12 -9.31
CA TRP A 25 -11.40 -1.74 -7.91
C TRP A 25 -12.36 -0.62 -7.50
N LYS A 26 -12.61 0.34 -8.38
CA LYS A 26 -13.59 1.41 -8.15
C LYS A 26 -15.01 0.87 -8.02
N GLU A 27 -15.41 -0.03 -8.92
CA GLU A 27 -16.72 -0.69 -8.81
C GLU A 27 -16.85 -1.55 -7.54
N PHE A 28 -15.78 -2.21 -7.12
CA PHE A 28 -15.76 -2.94 -5.85
C PHE A 28 -15.86 -1.99 -4.65
N ALA A 29 -15.19 -0.83 -4.71
CA ALA A 29 -15.28 0.19 -3.67
C ALA A 29 -16.69 0.78 -3.54
N GLU A 30 -17.44 0.92 -4.63
CA GLU A 30 -18.85 1.32 -4.57
C GLU A 30 -19.70 0.29 -3.82
N TRP A 31 -19.45 -1.00 -4.06
CA TRP A 31 -20.15 -2.12 -3.40
C TRP A 31 -19.68 -2.39 -1.96
N SER A 32 -18.59 -1.75 -1.52
CA SER A 32 -18.01 -1.96 -0.19
C SER A 32 -18.94 -1.56 0.96
N LYS A 33 -19.84 -0.59 0.70
CA LYS A 33 -20.84 -0.13 1.67
C LYS A 33 -21.85 -1.22 2.02
N ASP A 34 -22.29 -1.97 1.02
CA ASP A 34 -23.22 -3.09 1.19
C ASP A 34 -22.58 -4.26 1.95
N LEU A 35 -21.27 -4.46 1.75
CA LEU A 35 -20.47 -5.48 2.45
C LEU A 35 -20.06 -5.08 3.87
N GLY A 36 -20.23 -3.81 4.26
CA GLY A 36 -19.75 -3.31 5.54
C GLY A 36 -18.23 -3.31 5.69
N ILE A 37 -17.49 -3.19 4.57
CA ILE A 37 -16.02 -3.13 4.57
C ILE A 37 -15.54 -1.79 4.05
N LYS A 38 -14.31 -1.39 4.42
CA LYS A 38 -13.66 -0.21 3.83
C LYS A 38 -12.71 -0.62 2.71
N VAL A 39 -12.77 0.07 1.58
CA VAL A 39 -11.85 -0.16 0.46
C VAL A 39 -10.96 1.07 0.29
N GLY A 40 -9.65 0.82 0.20
CA GLY A 40 -8.64 1.87 0.05
C GLY A 40 -7.64 1.54 -1.04
N ASN A 41 -7.04 2.58 -1.61
CA ASN A 41 -5.98 2.49 -2.60
C ASN A 41 -4.78 3.34 -2.12
N ILE A 42 -3.57 2.81 -2.28
CA ILE A 42 -2.33 3.47 -1.88
C ILE A 42 -1.39 3.49 -3.08
N ASP A 43 -0.97 4.69 -3.47
CA ASP A 43 0.06 4.88 -4.48
C ASP A 43 1.45 4.67 -3.84
N VAL A 44 2.20 3.70 -4.34
CA VAL A 44 3.54 3.39 -3.85
C VAL A 44 4.58 4.43 -4.25
N THR A 45 4.31 5.25 -5.28
CA THR A 45 5.22 6.28 -5.80
C THR A 45 5.22 7.53 -4.92
N THR A 46 4.05 7.93 -4.41
CA THR A 46 3.91 9.07 -3.49
C THR A 46 4.34 8.72 -2.07
N SER A 47 4.27 7.43 -1.71
CA SER A 47 4.51 6.94 -0.35
C SER A 47 5.58 5.84 -0.27
N PRO A 48 6.87 6.15 -0.58
CA PRO A 48 7.97 5.18 -0.48
C PRO A 48 8.14 4.62 0.94
N SER A 49 7.74 5.41 1.93
CA SER A 49 7.52 5.01 3.34
C SER A 49 6.78 3.70 3.52
N LEU A 50 5.58 3.71 2.95
CA LEU A 50 4.61 2.64 3.13
C LEU A 50 4.98 1.44 2.27
N SER A 51 5.51 1.64 1.07
CA SER A 51 5.96 0.54 0.22
C SER A 51 7.06 -0.29 0.89
N VAL A 52 8.07 0.35 1.48
CA VAL A 52 9.13 -0.34 2.25
C VAL A 52 8.55 -1.01 3.49
N ARG A 53 7.71 -0.31 4.24
CA ARG A 53 7.11 -0.82 5.49
C ARG A 53 6.22 -2.05 5.28
N PHE A 54 5.56 -2.14 4.13
CA PHE A 54 4.75 -3.29 3.71
C PHE A 54 5.51 -4.29 2.83
N MET A 55 6.81 -4.06 2.58
CA MET A 55 7.65 -4.87 1.67
C MET A 55 6.97 -5.11 0.30
N ILE A 56 6.42 -4.05 -0.28
CA ILE A 56 5.79 -4.10 -1.61
C ILE A 56 6.89 -4.15 -2.66
N THR A 57 7.20 -5.36 -3.13
CA THR A 57 8.15 -5.59 -4.22
C THR A 57 7.52 -5.47 -5.60
N GLU A 58 6.22 -5.72 -5.70
CA GLU A 58 5.48 -5.85 -6.96
C GLU A 58 4.07 -5.27 -6.81
N VAL A 59 3.57 -4.64 -7.87
CA VAL A 59 2.21 -4.06 -7.97
C VAL A 59 1.48 -4.64 -9.19
N PRO A 60 0.14 -4.76 -9.16
CA PRO A 60 -0.76 -4.45 -8.06
C PRO A 60 -0.75 -5.53 -6.96
N LYS A 61 -0.69 -5.11 -5.70
CA LYS A 61 -0.72 -6.01 -4.53
C LYS A 61 -1.85 -5.62 -3.59
N ILE A 62 -2.70 -6.58 -3.25
CA ILE A 62 -3.93 -6.36 -2.48
C ILE A 62 -3.81 -7.08 -1.13
N PHE A 63 -4.20 -6.37 -0.06
CA PHE A 63 -4.25 -6.91 1.29
C PHE A 63 -5.64 -6.79 1.87
N HIS A 64 -6.06 -7.86 2.53
CA HIS A 64 -7.19 -7.86 3.45
C HIS A 64 -6.68 -7.58 4.86
N VAL A 65 -7.35 -6.69 5.56
CA VAL A 65 -7.00 -6.26 6.91
C VAL A 65 -8.22 -6.41 7.78
N LYS A 66 -8.07 -7.17 8.86
CA LYS A 66 -9.12 -7.33 9.86
C LYS A 66 -8.51 -7.46 11.23
N ASP A 67 -8.94 -6.62 12.18
CA ASP A 67 -8.42 -6.58 13.56
C ASP A 67 -6.88 -6.47 13.61
N GLY A 68 -6.31 -5.65 12.72
CA GLY A 68 -4.86 -5.47 12.59
C GLY A 68 -4.09 -6.64 11.97
N VAL A 69 -4.78 -7.73 11.58
CA VAL A 69 -4.18 -8.86 10.88
C VAL A 69 -4.23 -8.63 9.37
N PHE A 70 -3.06 -8.59 8.76
CA PHE A 70 -2.90 -8.45 7.32
C PHE A 70 -2.84 -9.82 6.65
N ARG A 71 -3.59 -10.00 5.57
CA ARG A 71 -3.60 -11.20 4.73
C ARG A 71 -3.43 -10.79 3.29
N GLN A 72 -2.51 -11.44 2.58
CA GLN A 72 -2.30 -11.14 1.16
C GLN A 72 -3.39 -11.79 0.32
N TYR A 73 -4.11 -11.01 -0.47
CA TYR A 73 -5.05 -11.55 -1.45
C TYR A 73 -4.27 -12.04 -2.68
N ARG A 74 -4.51 -13.30 -3.08
CA ARG A 74 -3.87 -13.96 -4.23
C ARG A 74 -4.87 -14.51 -5.25
N GLY A 75 -6.16 -14.20 -5.08
CA GLY A 75 -7.21 -14.64 -5.99
C GLY A 75 -7.26 -13.84 -7.29
N ALA A 76 -8.24 -14.15 -8.13
CA ALA A 76 -8.50 -13.44 -9.37
C ALA A 76 -8.85 -11.96 -9.11
N ARG A 77 -8.48 -11.07 -10.02
CA ARG A 77 -8.54 -9.61 -9.85
C ARG A 77 -9.85 -9.02 -10.38
N ASP A 78 -10.95 -9.70 -10.15
CA ASP A 78 -12.28 -9.33 -10.65
C ASP A 78 -13.19 -8.89 -9.50
N LYS A 79 -14.13 -8.00 -9.80
CA LYS A 79 -15.16 -7.53 -8.84
C LYS A 79 -15.87 -8.69 -8.13
N LYS A 80 -16.36 -9.69 -8.88
CA LYS A 80 -17.06 -10.86 -8.32
C LYS A 80 -16.16 -11.67 -7.38
N SER A 81 -14.89 -11.79 -7.73
CA SER A 81 -13.89 -12.51 -6.93
C SER A 81 -13.61 -11.77 -5.61
N PHE A 82 -13.54 -10.43 -5.63
CA PHE A 82 -13.40 -9.63 -4.40
C PHE A 82 -14.63 -9.74 -3.49
N ILE A 83 -15.83 -9.63 -4.07
CA ILE A 83 -17.09 -9.74 -3.33
C ILE A 83 -17.19 -11.12 -2.66
N SER A 84 -17.06 -12.19 -3.44
CA SER A 84 -17.15 -13.55 -2.92
C SER A 84 -16.06 -13.87 -1.89
N PHE A 85 -14.88 -13.27 -2.01
CA PHE A 85 -13.82 -13.43 -1.02
C PHE A 85 -14.19 -12.90 0.36
N VAL A 86 -14.90 -11.78 0.41
CA VAL A 86 -15.37 -11.14 1.65
C VAL A 86 -16.62 -11.86 2.18
N GLU A 87 -17.63 -12.06 1.33
CA GLU A 87 -18.90 -12.70 1.71
C GLU A 87 -18.71 -14.11 2.24
N GLU A 88 -17.97 -14.94 1.50
CA GLU A 88 -17.71 -16.34 1.87
C GLU A 88 -16.60 -16.47 2.93
N LYS A 89 -16.02 -15.36 3.39
CA LYS A 89 -14.93 -15.32 4.39
C LYS A 89 -13.73 -16.20 3.99
N LYS A 90 -13.42 -16.26 2.69
CA LYS A 90 -12.27 -17.02 2.13
C LYS A 90 -10.94 -16.57 2.72
N TRP A 91 -10.86 -15.36 3.26
CA TRP A 91 -9.70 -14.87 4.00
C TRP A 91 -9.31 -15.73 5.22
N LYS A 92 -10.22 -16.55 5.77
CA LYS A 92 -9.91 -17.42 6.91
C LYS A 92 -8.87 -18.51 6.59
N SER A 93 -8.81 -18.97 5.35
CA SER A 93 -7.87 -20.01 4.91
C SER A 93 -6.52 -19.45 4.46
N ILE A 94 -6.37 -18.12 4.42
CA ILE A 94 -5.12 -17.47 4.03
C ILE A 94 -4.28 -17.20 5.27
N ASP A 95 -3.04 -17.69 5.24
CA ASP A 95 -2.08 -17.43 6.30
C ASP A 95 -1.84 -15.92 6.46
N PRO A 96 -1.89 -15.42 7.71
CA PRO A 96 -1.60 -14.02 7.98
C PRO A 96 -0.13 -13.71 7.68
N VAL A 97 0.12 -12.47 7.26
CA VAL A 97 1.49 -11.97 7.12
C VAL A 97 2.15 -12.05 8.51
N PRO A 98 3.35 -12.64 8.63
CA PRO A 98 4.01 -12.82 9.92
C PRO A 98 4.11 -11.52 10.70
N ARG A 99 3.88 -11.56 12.02
CA ARG A 99 3.84 -10.36 12.87
C ARG A 99 5.12 -9.53 12.78
N TRP A 100 6.29 -10.14 12.61
CA TRP A 100 7.56 -9.42 12.45
C TRP A 100 7.70 -8.66 11.12
N LYS A 101 6.99 -9.11 10.07
CA LYS A 101 6.83 -8.39 8.80
C LYS A 101 5.62 -7.45 8.83
N SER A 102 4.86 -7.42 9.93
CA SER A 102 3.69 -6.56 10.00
C SER A 102 4.15 -5.10 9.98
N PRO A 103 3.50 -4.25 9.18
CA PRO A 103 3.78 -2.82 9.15
C PRO A 103 3.68 -2.20 10.54
N GLN A 104 2.80 -2.72 11.40
CA GLN A 104 2.56 -2.19 12.74
C GLN A 104 3.67 -2.50 13.74
N SER A 105 4.68 -3.27 13.36
CA SER A 105 5.85 -3.55 14.20
C SER A 105 6.74 -2.31 14.35
N TYR A 106 7.29 -2.10 15.55
CA TYR A 106 8.34 -1.11 15.77
C TYR A 106 9.55 -1.35 14.86
N LEU A 107 9.89 -2.61 14.57
CA LEU A 107 10.98 -2.99 13.67
C LEU A 107 10.78 -2.41 12.26
N MET A 108 9.61 -2.60 11.65
CA MET A 108 9.33 -2.11 10.30
C MET A 108 9.22 -0.59 10.25
N THR A 109 8.79 0.04 11.34
CA THR A 109 8.82 1.50 11.49
C THR A 109 10.26 2.02 11.55
N ALA A 110 11.15 1.37 12.30
CA ALA A 110 12.55 1.73 12.37
C ALA A 110 13.26 1.55 11.02
N VAL A 111 13.03 0.43 10.33
CA VAL A 111 13.56 0.17 8.98
C VAL A 111 13.12 1.25 7.99
N ALA A 112 11.84 1.65 8.02
CA ALA A 112 11.33 2.72 7.16
C ALA A 112 11.98 4.08 7.47
N PHE A 113 12.29 4.36 8.74
CA PHE A 113 12.99 5.58 9.15
C PHE A 113 14.46 5.58 8.69
N VAL A 114 15.15 4.45 8.84
CA VAL A 114 16.52 4.27 8.33
C VAL A 114 16.58 4.48 6.82
N PHE A 115 15.62 3.95 6.06
CA PHE A 115 15.54 4.19 4.61
C PHE A 115 15.22 5.64 4.23
N LYS A 116 14.51 6.37 5.09
CA LYS A 116 14.23 7.81 4.89
C LYS A 116 15.39 8.71 5.25
N LEU A 117 16.28 8.27 6.16
CA LEU A 117 17.37 9.09 6.67
C LEU A 117 18.26 9.67 5.55
N PRO A 118 18.72 8.90 4.53
CA PRO A 118 19.53 9.46 3.43
C PRO A 118 18.76 10.45 2.56
N MET A 119 17.45 10.21 2.30
CA MET A 119 16.60 11.15 1.58
C MET A 119 16.42 12.45 2.37
N PHE A 120 16.24 12.35 3.69
CA PHE A 120 16.14 13.51 4.57
C PHE A 120 17.46 14.29 4.62
N LEU A 121 18.59 13.61 4.76
CA LEU A 121 19.92 14.23 4.73
C LEU A 121 20.19 14.91 3.38
N LYS A 122 19.83 14.28 2.26
CA LYS A 122 19.90 14.89 0.92
C LYS A 122 18.99 16.11 0.80
N SER A 123 17.78 16.05 1.33
CA SER A 123 16.85 17.18 1.35
C SER A 123 17.42 18.34 2.17
N MET A 124 17.93 18.07 3.37
CA MET A 124 18.58 19.08 4.20
C MET A 124 19.82 19.66 3.53
N TYR A 125 20.66 18.83 2.92
CA TYR A 125 21.83 19.27 2.16
C TYR A 125 21.42 20.16 0.98
N ASN A 126 20.42 19.78 0.20
CA ASN A 126 19.92 20.59 -0.91
C ASN A 126 19.38 21.94 -0.41
N THR A 127 18.61 21.97 0.67
CA THR A 127 18.12 23.22 1.28
C THR A 127 19.24 24.08 1.85
N LEU A 128 20.28 23.48 2.45
CA LEU A 128 21.46 24.21 2.96
C LEU A 128 22.36 24.75 1.83
N MET A 129 22.38 24.06 0.68
CA MET A 129 23.16 24.46 -0.49
C MET A 129 22.41 25.43 -1.42
N GLU A 130 21.11 25.64 -1.22
CA GLU A 130 20.30 26.62 -1.99
C GLU A 130 20.73 28.09 -1.74
N ASP A 131 21.52 28.38 -0.71
CA ASP A 131 22.10 29.72 -0.46
C ASP A 131 23.48 29.94 -1.13
N VAL A 132 24.08 28.94 -1.80
CA VAL A 132 25.50 29.03 -2.25
C VAL A 132 25.72 28.78 -3.75
N ILE A 133 24.75 28.25 -4.51
CA ILE A 133 24.94 28.01 -5.95
C ILE A 133 23.75 28.55 -6.76
N PRO A 134 23.88 29.69 -7.47
CA PRO A 134 22.85 30.09 -8.42
C PRO A 134 22.73 28.99 -9.48
N ALA A 135 21.48 28.61 -9.77
CA ALA A 135 21.16 27.56 -10.72
C ALA A 135 21.91 27.79 -12.06
N VAL A 136 22.91 26.94 -12.34
CA VAL A 136 23.40 26.78 -13.71
C VAL A 136 22.39 25.87 -14.39
N GLY A 137 21.36 26.50 -14.94
CA GLY A 137 20.45 25.83 -15.87
C GLY A 137 21.23 25.35 -17.08
N CYS A 138 21.06 24.08 -17.43
CA CYS A 138 21.38 23.57 -18.76
C CYS A 138 20.08 23.19 -19.46
N TYR A 139 19.95 23.71 -20.68
CA TYR A 139 18.92 23.44 -21.68
C TYR A 139 18.69 21.95 -21.94
#